data_AF-A0A5E4J8J6-F1
#
_entry.id   AF-A0A5E4J8J6-F1
#
_cell.length_a   1.000
_cell.length_b   1.000
_cell.length_c   1.000
_cell.angle_alpha   90.00
_cell.angle_beta   90.00
_cell.angle_gamma   90.00
#
_symmetry.space_group_name_H-M   'P 1'
#
loop_
_entity.id
_entity.type
_entity.pdbx_description
1 polymer ?
#
loop_
_entity_poly.entity_id
_entity_poly.type
_entity_poly.pdbx_seq_one_letter_code
_entity_poly.pdbx_strand_id
1 'polypeptide(L)'
;MMPKGWVPLKIDASDVLLEVRAKKPLVHHLTNWVTIYDCANIVKVFGASPVMAHAREEAADMAGLADALVLNIGTLTSELVEAMLLAGISANR
;
A
#
# COMPACT_ATOMS: atom_id res chain seq x y z
N MET A 1 -9.15 3.46 27.03
CA MET A 1 -8.45 2.57 27.99
C MET A 1 -7.55 1.65 27.19
N MET A 2 -6.24 1.69 27.42
CA MET A 2 -5.25 0.88 26.70
C MET A 2 -5.41 -0.61 27.08
N PRO A 3 -5.37 -1.57 26.14
CA PRO A 3 -5.54 -3.00 26.48
C PRO A 3 -4.41 -3.49 27.41
N LYS A 4 -4.72 -4.36 28.37
CA LYS A 4 -3.70 -5.04 29.19
C LYS A 4 -2.77 -5.84 28.28
N GLY A 5 -1.46 -5.56 28.35
CA GLY A 5 -0.44 -6.19 27.48
C GLY A 5 0.07 -5.30 26.35
N TRP A 6 -0.46 -4.09 26.18
CA TRP A 6 0.10 -3.12 25.24
C TRP A 6 1.44 -2.59 25.77
N VAL A 7 2.54 -3.07 25.20
CA VAL A 7 3.86 -2.44 25.32
C VAL A 7 3.92 -1.36 24.25
N PRO A 8 4.15 -0.07 24.61
CA PRO A 8 4.38 0.96 23.61
C PRO A 8 5.62 0.56 22.82
N LEU A 9 5.46 0.26 21.53
CA LEU A 9 6.61 0.18 20.65
C LEU A 9 7.28 1.55 20.69
N LYS A 10 8.51 1.61 21.21
CA LYS A 10 9.39 2.76 21.02
C LYS A 10 9.83 2.74 19.55
N ILE A 11 8.99 3.28 18.69
CA ILE A 11 9.30 3.48 17.27
C ILE A 11 9.77 4.92 17.14
N ASP A 12 11.02 5.11 16.74
CA ASP A 12 11.49 6.42 16.30
C ASP A 12 11.13 6.61 14.83
N ALA A 13 10.55 7.76 14.49
CA ALA A 13 10.14 8.05 13.12
C ALA A 13 11.34 8.09 12.16
N SER A 14 12.52 8.49 12.64
CA SER A 14 13.75 8.50 11.84
C SER A 14 14.21 7.09 11.51
N ASP A 15 14.13 6.14 12.45
CA ASP A 15 14.48 4.73 12.22
C ASP A 15 13.59 4.11 11.14
N VAL A 16 12.27 4.36 11.19
CA VAL A 16 11.32 3.88 10.18
C VAL A 16 11.63 4.46 8.79
N LEU A 17 11.92 5.76 8.72
CA LEU A 17 12.26 6.42 7.45
C LEU A 17 13.57 5.88 6.86
N LEU A 18 14.57 5.60 7.70
CA LEU A 18 15.82 4.97 7.27
C LEU A 18 15.56 3.55 6.75
N GLU A 19 14.71 2.78 7.42
CA GLU A 19 14.34 1.43 7.00
C GLU A 19 13.62 1.42 5.64
N VAL A 20 12.65 2.33 5.42
CA VAL A 20 11.96 2.49 4.12
C VAL A 20 12.96 2.81 3.02
N ARG A 21 13.89 3.74 3.25
CA ARG A 21 14.91 4.13 2.26
C ARG A 21 15.91 3.00 1.97
N ALA A 22 16.21 2.17 2.95
CA ALA A 22 17.09 1.03 2.81
C ALA A 22 16.42 -0.12 2.02
N LYS A 23 15.18 -0.47 2.37
CA LYS A 23 14.42 -1.55 1.74
C LYS A 23 13.84 -1.18 0.37
N LYS A 24 13.51 0.10 0.17
CA LYS A 24 12.84 0.63 -1.03
C LYS A 24 11.60 -0.17 -1.43
N PRO A 25 10.64 -0.37 -0.49
CA PRO A 25 9.53 -1.30 -0.69
C PRO A 25 8.69 -0.92 -1.91
N LEU A 26 8.17 -1.92 -2.61
CA LEU A 26 7.16 -1.79 -3.65
C LEU A 26 5.78 -1.66 -3.01
N VAL A 27 5.14 -0.50 -3.18
CA VAL A 27 3.80 -0.20 -2.63
C VAL A 27 2.78 -0.19 -3.76
N HIS A 28 1.91 -1.19 -3.79
CA HIS A 28 0.83 -1.31 -4.76
C HIS A 28 -0.39 -0.52 -4.30
N HIS A 29 -0.77 0.48 -5.09
CA HIS A 29 -1.94 1.31 -4.83
C HIS A 29 -3.10 0.91 -5.75
N LEU A 30 -4.20 0.50 -5.13
CA LEU A 30 -5.54 0.56 -5.72
C LEU A 30 -6.26 1.73 -5.05
N THR A 31 -6.11 2.91 -5.64
CA THR A 31 -6.51 4.19 -5.03
C THR A 31 -7.45 4.99 -5.91
N ASN A 32 -8.03 6.04 -5.33
CA ASN A 32 -8.93 6.95 -6.00
C ASN A 32 -8.19 7.84 -7.02
N TRP A 33 -8.90 8.32 -8.05
CA TRP A 33 -8.31 9.15 -9.11
C TRP A 33 -7.98 10.58 -8.67
N VAL A 34 -8.55 11.06 -7.57
CA VAL A 34 -8.31 12.41 -7.04
C VAL A 34 -6.90 12.53 -6.46
N THR A 35 -6.39 11.48 -5.81
CA THR A 35 -5.10 11.51 -5.08
C THR A 35 -4.04 10.58 -5.67
N ILE A 36 -4.30 9.91 -6.81
CA ILE A 36 -3.40 8.88 -7.35
C ILE A 36 -1.97 9.40 -7.57
N TYR A 37 -1.83 10.63 -8.06
CA TYR A 37 -0.54 11.27 -8.29
C TYR A 37 0.17 11.64 -6.98
N ASP A 38 -0.55 12.16 -6.00
CA ASP A 38 0.01 12.51 -4.69
C ASP A 38 0.48 11.28 -3.93
N CYS A 39 -0.30 10.19 -3.96
CA CYS A 39 0.10 8.90 -3.39
C CYS A 39 1.42 8.42 -4.01
N ALA A 40 1.54 8.46 -5.35
CA ALA A 40 2.77 8.08 -6.03
C ALA A 40 3.97 8.92 -5.58
N ASN A 41 3.79 10.24 -5.54
CA ASN A 41 4.87 11.16 -5.20
C ASN A 41 5.33 11.00 -3.75
N ILE A 42 4.41 10.87 -2.80
CA ILE A 42 4.74 10.70 -1.39
C ILE A 42 5.56 9.42 -1.16
N VAL A 43 5.16 8.31 -1.77
CA VAL A 43 5.92 7.03 -1.71
C VAL A 43 7.33 7.21 -2.27
N LYS A 44 7.48 7.88 -3.42
CA LYS A 44 8.79 8.19 -4.00
C LYS A 44 9.64 9.08 -3.11
N VAL A 45 9.07 10.16 -2.56
CA VAL A 45 9.77 11.11 -1.67
C VAL A 45 10.29 10.40 -0.42
N PHE A 46 9.56 9.42 0.10
CA PHE A 46 10.03 8.61 1.23
C PHE A 46 11.05 7.53 0.85
N GLY A 47 11.36 7.34 -0.44
CA GLY A 47 12.39 6.41 -0.92
C GLY A 47 11.87 5.02 -1.29
N ALA A 48 10.56 4.85 -1.37
CA ALA A 48 9.89 3.63 -1.81
C ALA A 48 9.47 3.69 -3.28
N SER A 49 8.99 2.57 -3.82
CA SER A 49 8.57 2.43 -5.22
C SER A 49 7.05 2.28 -5.30
N PRO A 50 6.30 3.25 -5.86
CA PRO A 50 4.86 3.08 -6.06
C PRO A 50 4.55 2.31 -7.35
N VAL A 51 3.45 1.54 -7.34
CA VAL A 51 2.86 0.93 -8.55
C VAL A 51 1.34 1.03 -8.54
N MET A 52 0.74 1.25 -9.71
CA MET A 52 -0.70 1.50 -9.90
C MET A 52 -1.31 0.53 -10.92
N ALA A 53 -1.19 -0.78 -10.67
CA ALA A 53 -1.76 -1.83 -11.51
C ALA A 53 -3.20 -2.13 -11.05
N HIS A 54 -4.19 -1.52 -11.67
CA HIS A 54 -5.59 -1.58 -11.23
C HIS A 54 -6.48 -2.45 -12.10
N ALA A 55 -6.01 -2.88 -13.27
CA ALA A 55 -6.75 -3.81 -14.09
C ALA A 55 -6.85 -5.16 -13.38
N ARG A 56 -8.04 -5.76 -13.37
CA ARG A 56 -8.31 -7.02 -12.67
C ARG A 56 -7.39 -8.16 -13.12
N GLU A 57 -6.92 -8.10 -14.38
CA GLU A 57 -6.02 -9.07 -15.01
C GLU A 57 -4.61 -9.05 -14.40
N GLU A 58 -4.18 -7.93 -13.82
CA GLU A 58 -2.82 -7.75 -13.27
C GLU A 58 -2.79 -7.45 -11.77
N ALA A 59 -3.93 -7.04 -11.19
CA ALA A 59 -3.99 -6.57 -9.79
C ALA A 59 -3.57 -7.65 -8.78
N ALA A 60 -3.97 -8.91 -9.01
CA ALA A 60 -3.59 -10.02 -8.14
C ALA A 60 -2.09 -10.34 -8.23
N ASP A 61 -1.54 -10.39 -9.44
CA ASP A 61 -0.14 -10.69 -9.68
C ASP A 61 0.76 -9.59 -9.10
N MET A 62 0.40 -8.31 -9.31
CA MET A 62 1.13 -7.19 -8.73
C MET A 62 1.08 -7.18 -7.21
N ALA A 63 -0.09 -7.45 -6.62
CA ALA A 63 -0.24 -7.51 -5.17
C ALA A 63 0.57 -8.64 -4.52
N GLY A 64 0.77 -9.76 -5.22
CA GLY A 64 1.63 -10.86 -4.76
C GLY A 64 3.13 -10.56 -4.87
N LEU A 65 3.53 -9.55 -5.65
CA LEU A 65 4.91 -9.08 -5.78
C LEU A 65 5.22 -7.88 -4.89
N ALA A 66 4.20 -7.14 -4.45
CA ALA A 66 4.36 -5.93 -3.66
C ALA A 66 4.66 -6.22 -2.18
N ASP A 67 5.48 -5.37 -1.57
CA ASP A 67 5.76 -5.43 -0.13
C ASP A 67 4.58 -4.90 0.70
N ALA A 68 3.72 -4.09 0.10
CA ALA A 68 2.50 -3.57 0.72
C ALA A 68 1.41 -3.28 -0.32
N LEU A 69 0.16 -3.52 0.07
CA LEU A 69 -1.04 -3.20 -0.69
C LEU A 69 -1.84 -2.09 0.01
N VAL A 70 -2.18 -1.04 -0.74
CA VAL A 70 -3.01 0.08 -0.27
C VAL A 70 -4.32 0.08 -1.03
N LEU A 71 -5.42 -0.12 -0.31
CA LEU A 71 -6.79 -0.04 -0.83
C LEU A 71 -7.42 1.27 -0.37
N ASN A 72 -7.77 2.16 -1.30
CA ASN A 72 -8.43 3.43 -1.01
C ASN A 72 -9.71 3.55 -1.84
N ILE A 73 -10.84 3.58 -1.14
CA ILE A 73 -12.20 3.51 -1.69
C ILE A 73 -12.83 4.88 -2.00
N GLY A 74 -12.03 5.96 -2.00
CA GLY A 74 -12.55 7.34 -2.09
C GLY A 74 -13.32 7.64 -3.37
N THR A 75 -13.01 6.95 -4.47
CA THR A 75 -13.74 7.06 -5.73
C THR A 75 -13.90 5.68 -6.37
N LEU A 76 -14.74 4.86 -5.79
CA LEU A 76 -14.90 3.45 -6.15
C LEU A 76 -15.66 3.27 -7.48
N THR A 77 -15.29 2.24 -8.25
CA THR A 77 -16.13 1.65 -9.31
C THR A 77 -16.26 0.15 -9.10
N SER A 78 -17.24 -0.50 -9.73
CA SER A 78 -17.41 -1.95 -9.62
C SER A 78 -16.16 -2.71 -10.06
N GLU A 79 -15.51 -2.28 -11.14
CA GLU A 79 -14.28 -2.86 -11.65
C GLU A 79 -13.13 -2.73 -10.65
N LEU A 80 -13.03 -1.56 -9.99
CA LEU A 80 -12.02 -1.35 -8.95
C LEU A 80 -12.29 -2.23 -7.72
N VAL A 81 -13.55 -2.44 -7.34
CA VAL A 81 -13.90 -3.39 -6.25
C VAL A 81 -13.43 -4.80 -6.59
N GLU A 82 -13.71 -5.27 -7.79
CA GLU A 82 -13.27 -6.60 -8.24
C GLU A 82 -11.74 -6.73 -8.16
N ALA A 83 -11.00 -5.73 -8.66
CA ALA A 83 -9.55 -5.70 -8.57
C ALA A 83 -9.04 -5.67 -7.12
N MET A 84 -9.68 -4.89 -6.24
CA MET A 84 -9.33 -4.81 -4.81
C MET A 84 -9.50 -6.13 -4.08
N LEU A 85 -10.58 -6.87 -4.36
CA LEU A 85 -10.82 -8.19 -3.78
C LEU A 85 -9.75 -9.20 -4.23
N LEU A 86 -9.45 -9.23 -5.52
CA LEU A 86 -8.40 -10.11 -6.08
C LEU A 86 -7.02 -9.79 -5.50
N ALA A 87 -6.66 -8.50 -5.45
CA ALA A 87 -5.40 -8.04 -4.86
C ALA A 87 -5.31 -8.36 -3.36
N GLY A 88 -6.37 -8.11 -2.60
CA GLY A 88 -6.41 -8.38 -1.16
C GLY A 88 -6.28 -9.86 -0.81
N ILE A 89 -6.83 -10.76 -1.63
CA ILE A 89 -6.63 -12.20 -1.48
C ILE A 89 -5.16 -12.58 -1.78
N SER A 90 -4.57 -11.99 -2.82
CA SER A 90 -3.19 -12.28 -3.22
C SER A 90 -2.15 -11.80 -2.19
N ALA A 91 -2.35 -10.60 -1.62
CA ALA A 91 -1.46 -9.99 -0.64
C ALA A 91 -1.41 -10.71 0.73
N ASN A 92 -2.40 -11.55 1.04
CA ASN A 92 -2.48 -12.31 2.29
C ASN A 92 -1.93 -13.74 2.17
N ARG A 93 -1.10 -14.00 1.17
CA ARG A 93 -0.45 -15.30 0.95
C ARG A 93 0.92 -15.37 1.59
#